data_AF-A0A6C0LUX3-F1
#
_entry.id   AF-A0A6C0LUX3-F1
#
_cell.length_a   1.000
_cell.length_b   1.000
_cell.length_c   1.000
_cell.angle_alpha   90.00
_cell.angle_beta   90.00
_cell.angle_gamma   90.00
#
_symmetry.space_group_name_H-M   'P 1'
#
loop_
_entity.id
_entity.type
_entity.pdbx_description
1 polymer ?
#
loop_
_entity_poly.entity_id
_entity_poly.type
_entity_poly.pdbx_seq_one_letter_code
_entity_poly.pdbx_strand_id
1 'polypeptide(L)'
;MARFSKGSDGLYHIKGGKYTFVKGSRAQVWHGTAYETTGGLRKGDLKMNKHGRVVSTKKSATAKKEKRLEKAGYFTKKGVFGFVKKSSSSKSRKSRRSRKSKRSKKSRK
;
A
#
# COMPACT_ATOMS: atom_id res chain seq x y z
N MET A 1 -10.56 22.12 -4.89
CA MET A 1 -11.58 21.06 -5.08
C MET A 1 -12.74 21.67 -5.84
N ALA A 2 -13.29 20.99 -6.84
CA ALA A 2 -14.51 21.46 -7.48
C ALA A 2 -15.65 21.49 -6.45
N ARG A 3 -16.36 22.63 -6.35
CA ARG A 3 -17.50 22.79 -5.44
C ARG A 3 -18.74 22.37 -6.21
N PHE A 4 -19.38 21.28 -5.78
CA PHE A 4 -20.68 20.87 -6.33
C PHE A 4 -21.78 21.45 -5.45
N SER A 5 -22.76 22.12 -6.05
CA SER A 5 -23.98 22.57 -5.39
C SER A 5 -25.07 21.51 -5.49
N LYS A 6 -26.00 21.53 -4.53
CA LYS A 6 -27.22 20.74 -4.60
C LYS A 6 -28.22 21.44 -5.53
N GLY A 7 -28.98 20.66 -6.28
CA GLY A 7 -30.13 21.18 -7.03
C GLY A 7 -31.36 21.40 -6.13
N SER A 8 -32.47 21.81 -6.73
CA SER A 8 -33.78 21.92 -6.08
C SER A 8 -34.19 20.64 -5.34
N ASP A 9 -33.86 19.49 -5.91
CA ASP A 9 -34.21 18.16 -5.40
C ASP A 9 -33.40 17.74 -4.17
N GLY A 10 -32.47 18.58 -3.69
CA GLY A 10 -31.56 18.27 -2.58
C GLY A 10 -30.43 17.27 -2.92
N LEU A 11 -30.39 16.79 -4.16
CA LEU A 11 -29.39 15.86 -4.71
C LEU A 11 -28.29 16.59 -5.50
N TYR A 12 -27.12 15.96 -5.60
CA TYR A 12 -26.01 16.39 -6.45
C TYR A 12 -26.17 15.82 -7.86
N HIS A 13 -26.18 16.70 -8.86
CA HIS A 13 -26.24 16.34 -10.27
C HIS A 13 -24.84 16.44 -10.86
N ILE A 14 -24.19 15.30 -11.10
CA ILE A 14 -22.80 15.25 -11.56
C ILE A 14 -22.70 14.33 -12.79
N LYS A 15 -22.29 14.88 -13.93
CA LYS A 15 -22.14 14.16 -15.21
C LYS A 15 -23.39 13.35 -15.62
N GLY A 16 -24.57 13.92 -15.40
CA GLY A 16 -25.86 13.27 -15.70
C GLY A 16 -26.34 12.25 -14.68
N GLY A 17 -25.57 11.96 -13.62
CA GLY A 17 -26.00 11.11 -12.51
C GLY A 17 -26.48 11.92 -11.29
N LYS A 18 -27.43 11.36 -10.54
CA LYS A 18 -27.92 11.91 -9.26
C LYS A 18 -27.24 11.19 -8.09
N TYR A 19 -26.72 11.94 -7.13
CA TYR A 19 -26.04 11.41 -5.96
C TYR A 19 -26.49 12.13 -4.69
N THR A 20 -26.58 11.41 -3.57
CA THR A 20 -26.88 11.98 -2.26
C THR A 20 -25.65 12.67 -1.66
N PHE A 21 -24.47 12.13 -1.96
CA PHE A 21 -23.20 12.68 -1.48
C PHE A 21 -22.20 12.85 -2.63
N VAL A 22 -21.40 13.90 -2.58
CA VAL A 22 -20.26 14.04 -3.52
C VAL A 22 -19.18 13.02 -3.17
N LYS A 23 -18.81 12.95 -1.88
CA LYS A 23 -17.76 12.09 -1.36
C LYS A 23 -18.35 11.05 -0.42
N GLY A 24 -17.95 9.80 -0.57
CA GLY A 24 -18.41 8.70 0.28
C GLY A 24 -17.40 7.56 0.43
N SER A 25 -17.85 6.49 1.06
CA SER A 25 -17.11 5.24 1.16
C SER A 25 -17.06 4.51 -0.19
N ARG A 26 -16.12 3.58 -0.35
CA ARG A 26 -16.05 2.74 -1.57
C ARG A 26 -17.34 1.98 -1.85
N ALA A 27 -18.02 1.52 -0.80
CA ALA A 27 -19.31 0.85 -0.92
C ALA A 27 -20.39 1.81 -1.43
N GLN A 28 -20.50 3.01 -0.86
CA GLN A 28 -21.47 4.03 -1.29
C GLN A 28 -21.27 4.42 -2.76
N VAL A 29 -20.03 4.54 -3.22
CA VAL A 29 -19.73 4.82 -4.64
C VAL A 29 -20.13 3.63 -5.53
N TRP A 30 -19.90 2.40 -5.07
CA TRP A 30 -20.29 1.20 -5.81
C TRP A 30 -21.81 1.09 -5.98
N HIS A 31 -22.55 1.36 -4.91
CA HIS A 31 -24.03 1.33 -4.90
C HIS A 31 -24.67 2.57 -5.55
N GLY A 32 -23.89 3.60 -5.91
CA GLY A 32 -24.40 4.79 -6.60
C GLY A 32 -24.93 5.90 -5.69
N THR A 33 -24.75 5.78 -4.38
CA THR A 33 -25.14 6.83 -3.40
C THR A 33 -24.18 8.02 -3.45
N ALA A 34 -22.90 7.77 -3.70
CA ALA A 34 -21.85 8.79 -3.76
C ALA A 34 -21.17 8.84 -5.13
N TYR A 35 -20.75 10.02 -5.56
CA TYR A 35 -20.07 10.20 -6.85
C TYR A 35 -18.63 9.67 -6.84
N GLU A 36 -17.85 10.04 -5.82
CA GLU A 36 -16.46 9.64 -5.69
C GLU A 36 -16.10 9.32 -4.23
N THR A 37 -14.97 8.64 -4.05
CA THR A 37 -14.43 8.41 -2.70
C THR A 37 -13.65 9.62 -2.23
N THR A 38 -13.30 9.68 -0.94
CA THR A 38 -12.40 10.73 -0.40
C THR A 38 -11.08 10.85 -1.17
N GLY A 39 -10.62 9.75 -1.79
CA GLY A 39 -9.42 9.71 -2.63
C GLY A 39 -9.66 9.87 -4.13
N GLY A 40 -10.84 10.35 -4.55
CA GLY A 40 -11.15 10.64 -5.96
C GLY A 40 -11.45 9.42 -6.85
N LEU A 41 -11.57 8.22 -6.27
CA LEU A 41 -11.96 7.03 -7.05
C LEU A 41 -13.45 7.07 -7.37
N ARG A 42 -13.79 6.85 -8.64
CA ARG A 42 -15.18 6.71 -9.12
C ARG A 42 -15.55 5.24 -9.25
N LYS A 43 -16.83 4.96 -9.53
CA LYS A 43 -17.35 3.60 -9.68
C LYS A 43 -16.55 2.73 -10.67
N GLY A 44 -16.12 3.28 -11.81
CA GLY A 44 -15.30 2.57 -12.81
C GLY A 44 -13.88 2.23 -12.34
N ASP A 45 -13.33 2.93 -11.34
CA ASP A 45 -12.01 2.66 -10.77
C ASP A 45 -12.06 1.56 -9.70
N LEU A 46 -13.26 1.10 -9.35
CA LEU A 46 -13.53 0.12 -8.31
C LEU A 46 -13.97 -1.20 -8.93
N LYS A 47 -13.74 -2.28 -8.20
CA LYS A 47 -14.27 -3.61 -8.51
C LYS A 47 -14.58 -4.38 -7.25
N MET A 48 -15.53 -5.28 -7.32
CA MET A 48 -15.78 -6.26 -6.25
C MET A 48 -14.79 -7.41 -6.37
N ASN A 49 -14.08 -7.73 -5.29
CA ASN A 49 -13.22 -8.91 -5.25
C ASN A 49 -14.02 -10.16 -4.86
N LYS A 50 -13.40 -11.34 -4.98
CA LYS A 50 -14.03 -12.63 -4.59
C LYS A 50 -14.44 -12.72 -3.11
N HIS A 51 -13.98 -11.79 -2.27
CA HIS A 51 -14.30 -11.73 -0.85
C HIS A 51 -15.39 -10.70 -0.54
N GLY A 52 -16.13 -10.23 -1.55
CA GLY A 52 -17.21 -9.24 -1.40
C GLY A 52 -16.75 -7.82 -1.10
N ARG A 53 -15.44 -7.53 -1.13
CA ARG A 53 -14.91 -6.19 -0.83
C ARG A 53 -14.76 -5.36 -2.10
N VAL A 54 -15.20 -4.11 -2.03
CA VAL A 54 -14.99 -3.11 -3.10
C VAL A 54 -13.56 -2.55 -2.99
N VAL A 55 -12.72 -2.85 -3.97
CA VAL A 55 -11.30 -2.47 -4.01
C VAL A 55 -10.98 -1.66 -5.24
N SER A 56 -9.90 -0.87 -5.20
CA SER A 56 -9.40 -0.18 -6.39
C SER A 56 -8.82 -1.18 -7.40
N THR A 57 -9.26 -1.07 -8.65
CA THR A 57 -8.79 -1.92 -9.76
C THR A 57 -7.28 -1.76 -9.99
N LYS A 58 -6.81 -0.50 -10.06
CA LYS A 58 -5.38 -0.18 -10.25
C LYS A 58 -4.51 -0.77 -9.15
N LYS A 59 -4.86 -0.55 -7.87
CA LYS A 59 -4.08 -1.08 -6.73
C LYS A 59 -4.06 -2.61 -6.70
N SER A 60 -5.18 -3.25 -7.02
CA SER A 60 -5.24 -4.72 -7.11
C SER A 60 -4.35 -5.26 -8.23
N ALA A 61 -4.32 -4.60 -9.39
CA ALA A 61 -3.47 -4.99 -10.51
C ALA A 61 -1.97 -4.78 -10.21
N THR A 62 -1.60 -3.60 -9.68
CA THR A 62 -0.19 -3.30 -9.37
C THR A 62 0.36 -4.21 -8.27
N ALA A 63 -0.44 -4.56 -7.26
CA ALA A 63 -0.01 -5.47 -6.20
C ALA A 63 0.42 -6.85 -6.75
N LYS A 64 -0.31 -7.39 -7.72
CA LYS A 64 0.03 -8.67 -8.38
C LYS A 64 1.29 -8.58 -9.24
N LYS A 65 1.51 -7.44 -9.90
CA LYS A 65 2.68 -7.19 -10.76
C LYS A 65 3.96 -6.95 -9.96
N GLU A 66 3.86 -6.15 -8.89
CA GLU A 66 5.04 -5.64 -8.21
C GLU A 66 5.69 -6.65 -7.27
N LYS A 67 4.89 -7.56 -6.67
CA LYS A 67 5.37 -8.61 -5.76
C LYS A 67 6.40 -8.12 -4.73
N ARG A 68 6.11 -6.97 -4.08
CA ARG A 68 7.06 -6.23 -3.24
C ARG A 68 7.68 -7.08 -2.13
N LEU A 69 6.89 -7.98 -1.51
CA LEU A 69 7.37 -8.85 -0.44
C LEU A 69 8.42 -9.84 -0.97
N GLU A 70 8.13 -10.52 -2.07
CA GLU A 70 9.08 -11.44 -2.72
C GLU A 70 10.36 -10.70 -3.12
N LYS A 71 10.24 -9.50 -3.72
CA LYS A 71 11.39 -8.65 -4.09
C LYS A 71 12.21 -8.20 -2.88
N ALA A 72 11.56 -7.95 -1.74
CA ALA A 72 12.22 -7.63 -0.48
C ALA A 72 12.81 -8.88 0.23
N GLY A 73 12.68 -10.06 -0.38
CA GLY A 73 13.24 -11.31 0.11
C GLY A 73 12.32 -12.06 1.07
N TYR A 74 11.07 -11.66 1.24
CA TYR A 74 10.09 -12.34 2.10
C TYR A 74 9.28 -13.36 1.31
N PHE A 75 9.32 -14.61 1.75
CA PHE A 75 8.62 -15.75 1.15
C PHE A 75 7.83 -16.52 2.22
N THR A 76 6.96 -17.43 1.78
CA THR A 76 6.24 -18.37 2.64
C THR A 76 6.66 -19.80 2.29
N LYS A 77 6.72 -20.68 3.29
CA LYS A 77 6.98 -22.12 3.11
C LYS A 77 5.76 -22.90 3.57
N LYS A 78 5.32 -23.87 2.78
CA LYS A 78 4.18 -24.75 3.15
C LYS A 78 4.51 -25.45 4.48
N GLY A 79 3.55 -25.44 5.41
CA GLY A 79 3.70 -26.06 6.74
C GLY A 79 4.42 -25.22 7.79
N VAL A 80 4.93 -24.03 7.44
CA VAL A 80 5.57 -23.11 8.40
C VAL A 80 4.72 -21.85 8.55
N PHE A 81 4.32 -21.55 9.78
CA PHE A 81 3.61 -20.32 10.11
C PHE A 81 4.59 -19.13 10.15
N GLY A 82 4.28 -18.05 9.41
CA GLY A 82 5.10 -16.84 9.36
C GLY A 82 5.83 -16.62 8.02
N PHE A 83 6.78 -15.66 8.01
CA PHE A 83 7.59 -15.33 6.84
C PHE A 83 8.96 -15.99 6.91
N VAL A 84 9.52 -16.34 5.75
CA VAL A 84 10.89 -16.81 5.58
C VAL A 84 11.65 -15.81 4.74
N LYS A 85 12.71 -15.23 5.31
CA LYS A 85 13.56 -14.28 4.59
C LYS A 85 14.61 -15.05 3.80
N LYS A 86 14.52 -15.05 2.46
CA LYS A 86 15.55 -15.59 1.59
C LYS A 86 16.66 -14.55 1.51
N SER A 87 17.71 -14.73 2.31
CA SER A 87 18.91 -13.92 2.18
C SER A 87 19.54 -14.20 0.81
N SER A 88 19.63 -13.21 -0.08
CA SER A 88 20.87 -13.09 -0.83
C SER A 88 21.92 -12.80 0.25
N SER A 89 22.84 -13.75 0.46
CA SER A 89 24.03 -13.68 1.31
C SER A 89 23.98 -12.50 2.28
N SER A 90 23.75 -12.74 3.57
CA SER A 90 24.07 -11.75 4.60
C SER A 90 25.38 -11.09 4.19
N LYS A 91 25.33 -9.83 3.75
CA LYS A 91 26.53 -9.06 3.48
C LYS A 91 27.07 -8.92 4.88
N SER A 92 27.91 -9.89 5.28
CA SER A 92 28.64 -9.90 6.53
C SER A 92 29.14 -8.48 6.63
N ARG A 93 28.59 -7.73 7.59
CA ARG A 93 29.18 -6.45 7.95
C ARG A 93 30.54 -6.90 8.44
N LYS A 94 31.52 -6.91 7.54
CA LYS A 94 32.90 -7.30 7.84
C LYS A 94 33.30 -6.31 8.91
N SER A 95 33.16 -6.73 10.16
CA SER A 95 33.57 -5.92 11.28
C SER A 95 35.05 -5.69 11.01
N ARG A 96 35.40 -4.45 10.70
CA ARG A 96 36.80 -4.06 10.62
C ARG A 96 37.30 -4.28 12.04
N ARG A 97 37.87 -5.47 12.29
CA ARG A 97 38.51 -5.84 13.54
C ARG A 97 39.58 -4.78 13.74
N SER A 98 39.30 -3.79 14.58
CA SER A 98 40.23 -2.72 14.86
C SER A 98 41.46 -3.40 15.42
N ARG A 99 42.58 -3.30 14.69
CA ARG A 99 43.88 -3.75 15.19
C ARG A 99 44.17 -2.85 16.39
N LYS A 100 43.91 -3.36 17.59
CA LYS A 100 44.27 -2.70 18.84
C LYS A 100 45.78 -2.49 18.80
N SER A 101 46.19 -1.23 18.65
CA SER A 101 47.60 -0.85 18.62
C SER A 101 48.24 -1.30 19.93
N LYS A 102 49.27 -2.14 19.82
CA LYS A 102 50.14 -2.46 20.96
C LYS A 102 50.92 -1.19 21.29
N ARG A 103 50.48 -0.49 22.34
CA ARG A 103 51.22 0.62 22.95
C ARG A 103 52.55 0.05 23.46
N SER A 104 53.66 0.43 22.84
CA SER A 104 55.00 0.00 23.24
C SER A 104 55.26 0.49 24.67
N LYS A 105 55.63 -0.43 25.57
CA LYS A 105 56.18 -0.06 26.88
C LYS A 105 57.59 0.49 26.62
N LYS A 106 57.77 1.80 26.78
CA LYS A 106 59.07 2.47 26.82
C LYS A 106 59.86 1.88 27.99
N SER A 107 60.94 1.17 27.70
CA SER A 107 61.87 0.63 28.70
C SER A 107 62.53 1.77 29.45
N ARG A 108 62.50 1.70 30.78
CA ARG A 108 63.45 2.41 31.65
C ARG A 108 64.83 1.78 31.44
N LYS A 109 65.82 2.59 31.10
CA LYS A 109 67.20 2.45 31.57
C LYS A 109 67.83 3.82 31.60
#